data_AF-A0A840HZB4-F1
#
_entry.id   AF-A0A840HZB4-F1
#
_cell.length_a   1.000
_cell.length_b   1.000
_cell.length_c   1.000
_cell.angle_alpha   90.00
_cell.angle_beta   90.00
_cell.angle_gamma   90.00
#
_symmetry.space_group_name_H-M   'P 1'
#
loop_
_entity.id
_entity.type
_entity.pdbx_description
1 polymer ?
#
loop_
_entity_poly.entity_id
_entity_poly.type
_entity_poly.pdbx_seq_one_letter_code
_entity_poly.pdbx_strand_id
1 'polypeptide(L)'
;MSATQERAARFAGSGAALTNMAVFLGVVALIVFYLSPLSPAPNDLLVTAFMANPALNGLILVVLVLGVVYNLRQAMMVGPAVRWVAAFRASVDPSRSALPKPPPLIGAMSRMLLDADERGGRLSQASTRAILDSIGVRIDEGREFGRYAANLLVFLGLLGTFWGLLQTVNAVAEVIGSLSSQSGTGTDAVSQLIANLNAPLSGMGTAFSSSLFGLGGSLVVGFLDIQAGRAQNRFYSDLEDWLSGITDVTTATAARSGPRYAGDTADRLEAALAKLEASQDRGAAAVRQEIRQLGVLLTREPRS
;
A
#
# COMPACT_ATOMS: atom_id res chain seq x y z
N MET A 1 33.48 -34.18 -4.74
CA MET A 1 32.90 -33.34 -5.81
C MET A 1 31.40 -33.62 -5.86
N SER A 2 30.57 -32.74 -5.32
CA SER A 2 29.12 -32.80 -5.49
C SER A 2 28.58 -31.37 -5.48
N ALA A 3 28.19 -30.92 -6.66
CA ALA A 3 27.74 -29.58 -7.00
C ALA A 3 26.34 -29.27 -6.45
N THR A 4 26.21 -29.13 -5.12
CA THR A 4 24.93 -28.80 -4.46
C THR A 4 25.01 -27.55 -3.56
N GLN A 5 26.11 -26.81 -3.66
CA GLN A 5 26.30 -25.51 -3.05
C GLN A 5 26.16 -24.45 -4.16
N GLU A 6 25.38 -23.39 -3.93
CA GLU A 6 25.08 -22.28 -4.88
C GLU A 6 23.91 -22.40 -5.86
N ARG A 7 22.73 -22.81 -5.40
CA ARG A 7 21.54 -21.99 -5.72
C ARG A 7 21.22 -21.14 -4.51
N ALA A 8 22.09 -20.17 -4.23
CA ALA A 8 21.73 -19.10 -3.33
C ALA A 8 20.55 -18.37 -3.99
N ALA A 9 19.34 -18.56 -3.47
CA ALA A 9 18.21 -17.70 -3.77
C ALA A 9 18.68 -16.26 -3.56
N ARG A 10 19.02 -15.58 -4.65
CA ARG A 10 19.39 -14.18 -4.63
C ARG A 10 18.07 -13.45 -4.44
N PHE A 11 17.77 -13.07 -3.20
CA PHE A 11 16.70 -12.12 -2.94
C PHE A 11 16.95 -10.91 -3.85
N ALA A 12 16.12 -10.76 -4.87
CA ALA A 12 16.28 -9.66 -5.80
C ALA A 12 15.87 -8.40 -5.06
N GLY A 13 16.85 -7.55 -4.74
CA GLY A 13 16.58 -6.32 -4.01
C GLY A 13 15.53 -5.47 -4.72
N SER A 14 14.82 -4.62 -3.97
CA SER A 14 13.84 -3.66 -4.52
C SER A 14 14.45 -2.60 -5.45
N GLY A 15 15.75 -2.70 -5.77
CA GLY A 15 16.49 -1.78 -6.61
C GLY A 15 15.86 -1.57 -7.97
N ALA A 16 15.42 -2.63 -8.67
CA ALA A 16 14.78 -2.46 -9.99
C ALA A 16 13.46 -1.67 -9.90
N ALA A 17 12.64 -1.93 -8.88
CA ALA A 17 11.39 -1.21 -8.66
C ALA A 17 11.66 0.27 -8.34
N LEU A 18 12.60 0.54 -7.42
CA LEU A 18 13.00 1.90 -7.04
C LEU A 18 13.62 2.67 -8.22
N THR A 19 14.48 2.05 -9.03
CA THR A 19 15.04 2.67 -10.23
C THR A 19 13.95 3.03 -11.23
N ASN A 20 13.01 2.11 -11.49
CA ASN A 20 11.89 2.38 -12.40
C ASN A 20 10.99 3.52 -11.89
N MET A 21 10.72 3.56 -10.58
CA MET A 21 9.98 4.66 -9.95
C MET A 21 10.73 5.99 -10.09
N ALA A 22 12.05 6.00 -9.83
CA ALA A 22 12.87 7.19 -9.92
C ALA A 22 12.97 7.72 -11.36
N VAL A 23 13.15 6.83 -12.34
CA VAL A 23 13.15 7.19 -13.77
C VAL A 23 11.80 7.76 -14.17
N PHE A 24 10.70 7.10 -13.81
CA PHE A 24 9.35 7.57 -14.12
C PHE A 24 9.06 8.94 -13.50
N LEU A 25 9.36 9.13 -12.21
CA LEU A 25 9.22 10.42 -11.54
C LEU A 25 10.12 11.48 -12.15
N GLY A 26 11.33 11.12 -12.57
CA GLY A 26 12.24 12.02 -13.30
C GLY A 26 11.66 12.49 -14.63
N VAL A 27 11.03 11.58 -15.39
CA VAL A 27 10.35 11.94 -16.65
C VAL A 27 9.14 12.83 -16.39
N VAL A 28 8.31 12.52 -15.40
CA VAL A 28 7.15 13.35 -15.02
C VAL A 28 7.61 14.74 -14.57
N ALA A 29 8.65 14.82 -13.73
CA ALA A 29 9.22 16.07 -13.27
C ALA A 29 9.80 16.89 -14.43
N LEU A 30 10.45 16.23 -15.41
CA LEU A 30 10.95 16.88 -16.63
C LEU A 30 9.80 17.47 -17.45
N ILE A 31 8.69 16.74 -17.64
CA ILE A 31 7.51 17.23 -18.35
C ILE A 31 6.92 18.45 -17.62
N VAL A 32 6.74 18.36 -16.30
CA VAL A 32 6.23 19.47 -15.49
C VAL A 32 7.17 20.67 -15.56
N PHE A 33 8.49 20.45 -15.51
CA PHE A 33 9.49 21.51 -15.65
C PHE A 33 9.41 22.20 -17.01
N TYR A 34 9.30 21.45 -18.10
CA TYR A 34 9.15 21.99 -19.47
C TYR A 34 7.86 22.82 -19.66
N LEU A 35 6.80 22.46 -18.95
CA LEU A 35 5.53 23.18 -18.98
C LEU A 35 5.46 24.34 -17.98
N SER A 36 6.46 24.47 -17.10
CA SER A 36 6.50 25.50 -16.06
C SER A 36 7.12 26.81 -16.59
N PRO A 37 6.89 27.95 -15.92
CA PRO A 37 7.52 29.21 -16.28
C PRO A 37 9.06 29.22 -16.12
N LEU A 38 9.64 28.20 -15.46
CA LEU A 38 11.09 28.03 -15.33
C LEU A 38 11.73 27.35 -16.55
N SER A 39 10.96 26.97 -17.57
CA SER A 39 11.49 26.29 -18.76
C SER A 39 12.23 27.24 -19.72
N PRO A 40 13.10 26.71 -20.60
CA PRO A 40 13.75 27.48 -21.66
C PRO A 40 12.76 28.21 -22.60
N ALA A 41 11.51 27.75 -22.68
CA ALA A 41 10.38 28.40 -23.34
C ALA A 41 9.24 28.58 -22.31
N PRO A 42 9.13 29.75 -21.66
CA PRO A 42 8.18 29.94 -20.56
C PRO A 42 6.74 29.87 -21.07
N ASN A 43 5.94 29.02 -20.41
CA ASN A 43 4.50 28.90 -20.63
C ASN A 43 3.76 29.09 -19.31
N ASP A 44 2.80 30.02 -19.26
CA ASP A 44 1.98 30.26 -18.07
C ASP A 44 0.79 29.29 -17.97
N LEU A 45 0.69 28.31 -18.87
CA LEU A 45 -0.44 27.38 -18.96
C LEU A 45 -0.64 26.60 -17.65
N LEU A 46 0.43 26.03 -17.08
CA LEU A 46 0.35 25.27 -15.83
C LEU A 46 -0.06 26.13 -14.64
N VAL A 47 0.48 27.36 -14.57
CA VAL A 47 0.18 28.29 -13.47
C VAL A 47 -1.27 28.78 -13.58
N THR A 48 -1.70 29.15 -14.79
CA THR A 48 -3.09 29.57 -15.06
C THR A 48 -4.08 28.45 -14.76
N ALA A 49 -3.76 27.21 -15.19
CA ALA A 49 -4.54 26.03 -14.86
C ALA A 49 -4.61 25.77 -13.35
N PHE A 50 -3.48 25.86 -12.64
CA PHE A 50 -3.44 25.66 -11.19
C PHE A 50 -4.23 26.74 -10.44
N MET A 51 -4.12 27.99 -10.88
CA MET A 51 -4.81 29.14 -10.27
C MET A 51 -6.30 29.23 -10.63
N ALA A 52 -6.81 28.39 -11.52
CA ALA A 52 -8.24 28.29 -11.79
C ALA A 52 -9.07 27.89 -10.55
N ASN A 53 -8.55 26.94 -9.77
CA ASN A 53 -9.18 26.51 -8.53
C ASN A 53 -8.09 26.15 -7.50
N PRO A 54 -7.44 27.16 -6.88
CA PRO A 54 -6.23 26.97 -6.09
C PRO A 54 -6.47 26.09 -4.86
N ALA A 55 -7.68 26.14 -4.27
CA ALA A 55 -8.05 25.30 -3.14
C ALA A 55 -8.10 23.82 -3.53
N LEU A 56 -8.81 23.48 -4.63
CA LEU A 56 -8.96 22.12 -5.09
C LEU A 56 -7.65 21.57 -5.67
N ASN A 57 -6.97 22.34 -6.52
CA ASN A 57 -5.70 21.95 -7.12
C ASN A 57 -4.59 21.81 -6.05
N GLY A 58 -4.59 22.65 -5.01
CA GLY A 58 -3.73 22.49 -3.85
C GLY A 58 -4.00 21.19 -3.10
N LEU A 59 -5.27 20.83 -2.89
CA LEU A 59 -5.64 19.55 -2.29
C LEU A 59 -5.20 18.35 -3.15
N ILE A 60 -5.39 18.41 -4.47
CA ILE A 60 -4.91 17.39 -5.41
C ILE A 60 -3.38 17.23 -5.26
N LEU A 61 -2.64 18.34 -5.23
CA LEU A 61 -1.18 18.31 -5.09
C LEU A 61 -0.74 17.68 -3.76
N VAL A 62 -1.42 17.99 -2.65
CA VAL A 62 -1.13 17.38 -1.35
C VAL A 62 -1.37 15.88 -1.38
N VAL A 63 -2.53 15.43 -1.89
CA VAL A 63 -2.84 14.00 -2.01
C VAL A 63 -1.84 13.29 -2.92
N LEU A 64 -1.44 13.92 -4.02
CA LEU A 64 -0.43 13.40 -4.94
C LEU A 64 0.92 13.21 -4.23
N VAL A 65 1.40 14.24 -3.52
CA VAL A 65 2.68 14.17 -2.79
C VAL A 65 2.63 13.09 -1.72
N LEU A 66 1.54 13.00 -0.95
CA LEU A 66 1.36 11.96 0.06
C LEU A 66 1.35 10.56 -0.57
N GLY A 67 0.64 10.38 -1.69
CA GLY A 67 0.61 9.12 -2.44
C GLY A 67 1.99 8.71 -2.98
N VAL A 68 2.75 9.66 -3.52
CA VAL A 68 4.13 9.43 -4.01
C VAL A 68 5.05 9.03 -2.87
N VAL A 69 5.08 9.81 -1.77
CA VAL A 69 5.91 9.54 -0.60
C VAL A 69 5.57 8.18 0.01
N TYR A 70 4.27 7.86 0.12
CA TYR A 70 3.81 6.59 0.67
C TYR A 70 4.30 5.40 -0.17
N ASN A 71 4.12 5.44 -1.50
CA ASN A 71 4.54 4.36 -2.38
C ASN A 71 6.07 4.18 -2.43
N LEU A 72 6.82 5.29 -2.43
CA LEU A 72 8.28 5.25 -2.31
C LEU A 72 8.71 4.61 -1.00
N ARG A 73 8.08 4.99 0.12
CA ARG A 73 8.36 4.39 1.44
C ARG A 73 8.08 2.89 1.44
N GLN A 74 6.94 2.47 0.88
CA GLN A 74 6.59 1.05 0.77
C GLN A 74 7.63 0.25 -0.03
N ALA A 75 8.08 0.76 -1.18
CA ALA A 75 9.12 0.12 -1.97
C ALA A 75 10.51 0.11 -1.28
N MET A 76 10.83 1.17 -0.52
CA MET A 76 12.08 1.25 0.24
C MET A 76 12.09 0.30 1.45
N MET A 77 10.95 0.01 2.07
CA MET A 77 10.85 -0.87 3.24
C MET A 77 11.21 -2.33 2.94
N VAL A 78 11.07 -2.77 1.68
CA VAL A 78 11.41 -4.14 1.26
C VAL A 78 12.92 -4.41 1.34
N GLY A 79 13.77 -3.42 1.02
CA GLY A 79 15.23 -3.59 0.98
C GLY A 79 15.87 -3.96 2.33
N PRO A 80 15.60 -3.22 3.42
CA PRO A 80 15.99 -3.60 4.78
C PRO A 80 15.45 -4.97 5.20
N ALA A 81 14.23 -5.32 4.77
CA ALA A 81 13.64 -6.62 5.09
C ALA A 81 14.43 -7.78 4.48
N VAL A 82 14.74 -7.68 3.18
CA VAL A 82 15.63 -8.62 2.47
C VAL A 82 16.99 -8.76 3.17
N ARG A 83 17.63 -7.63 3.52
CA ARG A 83 18.95 -7.63 4.17
C ARG A 83 18.92 -8.30 5.54
N TRP A 84 17.85 -8.10 6.31
CA TRP A 84 17.70 -8.75 7.61
C TRP A 84 17.53 -10.26 7.46
N VAL A 85 16.73 -10.74 6.49
CA VAL A 85 16.56 -12.19 6.23
C VAL A 85 17.88 -12.81 5.76
N ALA A 86 18.62 -12.13 4.89
CA ALA A 86 19.93 -12.57 4.44
C ALA A 86 20.95 -12.63 5.60
N ALA A 87 20.93 -11.65 6.52
CA ALA A 87 21.77 -11.65 7.71
C ALA A 87 21.37 -12.74 8.70
N PHE A 88 20.06 -12.98 8.91
CA PHE A 88 19.55 -14.06 9.75
C PHE A 88 20.01 -15.43 9.23
N ARG A 89 19.95 -15.66 7.91
CA ARG A 89 20.48 -16.88 7.28
C ARG A 89 21.97 -17.06 7.53
N ALA A 90 22.74 -15.97 7.51
CA ALA A 90 24.18 -16.00 7.77
C ALA A 90 24.53 -16.19 9.25
N SER A 91 23.61 -15.85 10.17
CA SER A 91 23.76 -16.04 11.62
C SER A 91 23.23 -17.39 12.13
N VAL A 92 22.76 -18.29 11.26
CA VAL A 92 22.61 -19.73 11.58
C VAL A 92 23.99 -20.41 11.66
N ASP A 93 24.92 -19.75 12.34
CA ASP A 93 26.17 -20.30 12.86
C ASP A 93 26.06 -20.11 14.39
N PRO A 94 25.88 -21.18 15.19
CA PRO A 94 25.42 -21.14 16.59
C PRO A 94 26.28 -20.33 17.59
N SER A 95 27.34 -19.67 17.12
CA SER A 95 28.41 -19.11 17.94
C SER A 95 28.61 -17.59 17.81
N ARG A 96 27.74 -16.83 17.11
CA ARG A 96 27.86 -15.36 17.00
C ARG A 96 26.56 -14.56 17.21
N SER A 97 26.44 -14.08 18.45
CA SER A 97 25.92 -12.78 18.95
C SER A 97 24.97 -11.89 18.11
N ALA A 98 23.90 -11.47 18.80
CA ALA A 98 23.12 -10.22 18.67
C ALA A 98 22.48 -9.90 17.30
N LEU A 99 21.21 -10.30 17.13
CA LEU A 99 20.42 -9.95 15.96
C LEU A 99 20.18 -8.42 15.85
N PRO A 100 20.25 -7.83 14.63
CA PRO A 100 19.85 -6.46 14.39
C PRO A 100 18.35 -6.22 14.64
N LYS A 101 18.00 -5.01 15.09
CA LYS A 101 16.61 -4.59 15.37
C LYS A 101 15.73 -4.81 14.11
N PRO A 102 14.63 -5.59 14.23
CA PRO A 102 13.84 -5.99 13.06
C PRO A 102 13.10 -4.80 12.44
N PRO A 103 13.11 -4.65 11.09
CA PRO A 103 12.29 -3.67 10.39
C PRO A 103 10.78 -3.87 10.65
N PRO A 104 9.91 -2.87 10.42
CA PRO A 104 8.47 -2.97 10.72
C PRO A 104 7.75 -4.14 10.01
N LEU A 105 8.19 -4.45 8.79
CA LEU A 105 7.70 -5.60 8.00
C LEU A 105 8.12 -6.97 8.59
N ILE A 106 9.15 -6.98 9.45
CA ILE A 106 9.79 -8.15 10.05
C ILE A 106 9.58 -8.22 11.56
N GLY A 107 9.04 -7.17 12.18
CA GLY A 107 8.82 -7.10 13.63
C GLY A 107 8.03 -8.30 14.18
N ALA A 108 7.04 -8.78 13.42
CA ALA A 108 6.26 -9.98 13.75
C ALA A 108 7.08 -11.28 13.61
N MET A 109 7.97 -11.37 12.60
CA MET A 109 8.85 -12.53 12.38
C MET A 109 9.85 -12.70 13.52
N SER A 110 10.46 -11.60 13.97
CA SER A 110 11.57 -11.67 14.93
C SER A 110 11.22 -12.50 16.16
N ARG A 111 10.04 -12.30 16.76
CA ARG A 111 9.62 -13.01 17.97
C ARG A 111 9.34 -14.49 17.73
N MET A 112 8.73 -14.87 16.61
CA MET A 112 8.40 -16.26 16.31
C MET A 112 9.60 -17.06 15.76
N LEU A 113 10.50 -16.41 15.02
CA LEU A 113 11.77 -17.02 14.58
C LEU A 113 12.74 -17.19 15.76
N LEU A 114 12.85 -16.18 16.64
CA LEU A 114 13.61 -16.28 17.89
C LEU A 114 13.05 -17.39 18.79
N ASP A 115 11.72 -17.50 18.91
CA ASP A 115 11.07 -18.56 19.70
C ASP A 115 11.23 -19.96 19.08
N ALA A 116 11.33 -20.07 17.75
CA ALA A 116 11.63 -21.34 17.07
C ALA A 116 13.11 -21.75 17.17
N ASP A 117 14.01 -20.76 17.24
CA ASP A 117 15.46 -20.95 17.45
C ASP A 117 15.76 -21.36 18.91
N GLU A 118 15.18 -20.65 19.89
CA GLU A 118 15.29 -20.99 21.33
C GLU A 118 14.76 -22.39 21.67
N ARG A 119 13.79 -22.92 20.89
CA ARG A 119 13.19 -24.24 21.10
C ARG A 119 13.85 -25.38 20.30
N GLY A 120 14.99 -25.14 19.65
CA GLY A 120 15.77 -26.21 19.00
C GLY A 120 15.41 -26.50 17.53
N GLY A 121 14.99 -25.49 16.78
CA GLY A 121 15.17 -25.49 15.32
C GLY A 121 14.20 -26.34 14.49
N ARG A 122 12.92 -26.41 14.87
CA ARG A 122 11.88 -27.05 14.03
C ARG A 122 10.68 -26.13 13.87
N LEU A 123 10.74 -25.27 12.85
CA LEU A 123 9.54 -24.58 12.37
C LEU A 123 8.60 -25.65 11.79
N SER A 124 7.43 -25.82 12.38
CA SER A 124 6.40 -26.70 11.82
C SER A 124 5.83 -26.09 10.52
N GLN A 125 5.38 -26.92 9.59
CA GLN A 125 4.71 -26.45 8.36
C GLN A 125 3.52 -25.51 8.67
N ALA A 126 2.82 -25.75 9.79
CA ALA A 126 1.74 -24.89 10.26
C ALA A 126 2.24 -23.50 10.69
N SER A 127 3.39 -23.41 11.38
CA SER A 127 4.01 -22.15 11.79
C SER A 127 4.49 -21.33 10.58
N THR A 128 5.09 -21.99 9.59
CA THR A 128 5.51 -21.37 8.33
C THR A 128 4.33 -20.75 7.58
N ARG A 129 3.22 -21.49 7.46
CA ARG A 129 2.02 -21.00 6.78
C ARG A 129 1.36 -19.84 7.51
N ALA A 130 1.28 -19.89 8.84
CA ALA A 130 0.75 -18.79 9.64
C ALA A 130 1.58 -17.50 9.49
N ILE A 131 2.91 -17.61 9.38
CA ILE A 131 3.79 -16.46 9.13
C ILE A 131 3.51 -15.87 7.74
N LEU A 132 3.45 -16.71 6.70
CA LEU A 132 3.16 -16.26 5.34
C LEU A 132 1.79 -15.58 5.25
N ASP A 133 0.74 -16.17 5.82
CA ASP A 133 -0.60 -15.57 5.85
C ASP A 133 -0.59 -14.20 6.54
N SER A 134 0.10 -14.07 7.68
CA SER A 134 0.20 -12.79 8.41
C SER A 134 0.94 -11.69 7.61
N ILE A 135 1.92 -12.07 6.80
CA ILE A 135 2.66 -11.14 5.93
C ILE A 135 1.79 -10.73 4.74
N GLY A 136 1.08 -11.68 4.13
CA GLY A 136 0.14 -11.42 3.05
C GLY A 136 -0.87 -10.35 3.45
N VAL A 137 -1.52 -10.52 4.61
CA VAL A 137 -2.48 -9.54 5.16
C VAL A 137 -1.84 -8.16 5.32
N ARG A 138 -0.64 -8.06 5.90
CA ARG A 138 0.03 -6.74 6.08
C ARG A 138 0.45 -6.09 4.77
N ILE A 139 0.86 -6.87 3.78
CA ILE A 139 1.18 -6.38 2.44
C ILE A 139 -0.07 -5.80 1.79
N ASP A 140 -1.21 -6.50 1.90
CA ASP A 140 -2.47 -6.07 1.32
C ASP A 140 -3.05 -4.83 2.01
N GLU A 141 -3.00 -4.77 3.35
CA GLU A 141 -3.31 -3.56 4.13
C GLU A 141 -2.45 -2.37 3.67
N GLY A 142 -1.16 -2.62 3.41
CA GLY A 142 -0.23 -1.61 2.90
C GLY A 142 -0.61 -1.06 1.52
N ARG A 143 -1.24 -1.86 0.66
CA ARG A 143 -1.67 -1.47 -0.70
C ARG A 143 -2.97 -0.68 -0.73
N GLU A 144 -3.84 -0.92 0.24
CA GLU A 144 -5.15 -0.29 0.27
C GLU A 144 -5.07 1.23 0.24
N PHE A 145 -4.13 1.81 0.99
CA PHE A 145 -3.91 3.26 1.00
C PHE A 145 -3.46 3.81 -0.35
N GLY A 146 -2.57 3.11 -1.07
CA GLY A 146 -2.08 3.53 -2.39
C GLY A 146 -3.23 3.59 -3.40
N ARG A 147 -4.07 2.55 -3.42
CA ARG A 147 -5.26 2.49 -4.27
C ARG A 147 -6.30 3.54 -3.89
N TYR A 148 -6.50 3.78 -2.59
CA TYR A 148 -7.38 4.83 -2.11
C TYR A 148 -6.91 6.22 -2.56
N ALA A 149 -5.61 6.52 -2.43
CA ALA A 149 -5.04 7.80 -2.86
C ALA A 149 -5.21 8.02 -4.38
N ALA A 150 -4.99 7.00 -5.20
CA ALA A 150 -5.22 7.09 -6.64
C ALA A 150 -6.70 7.36 -6.97
N ASN A 151 -7.63 6.63 -6.35
CA ASN A 151 -9.07 6.82 -6.54
C ASN A 151 -9.52 8.20 -6.06
N LEU A 152 -8.97 8.67 -4.94
CA LEU A 152 -9.24 10.00 -4.40
C LEU A 152 -8.78 11.09 -5.37
N LEU A 153 -7.63 10.94 -6.03
CA LEU A 153 -7.17 11.88 -7.05
C LEU A 153 -8.10 11.94 -8.26
N VAL A 154 -8.62 10.79 -8.72
CA VAL A 154 -9.65 10.74 -9.77
C VAL A 154 -10.91 11.48 -9.31
N PHE A 155 -11.39 11.17 -8.10
CA PHE A 155 -12.58 11.80 -7.54
C PHE A 155 -12.43 13.33 -7.41
N LEU A 156 -11.30 13.82 -6.89
CA LEU A 156 -11.02 15.25 -6.82
C LEU A 156 -10.95 15.89 -8.21
N GLY A 157 -10.36 15.21 -9.19
CA GLY A 157 -10.33 15.68 -10.57
C GLY A 157 -11.75 15.81 -11.18
N LEU A 158 -12.63 14.86 -10.91
CA LEU A 158 -14.04 14.92 -11.31
C LEU A 158 -14.80 16.03 -10.55
N LEU A 159 -14.50 16.24 -9.27
CA LEU A 159 -15.08 17.32 -8.48
C LEU A 159 -14.71 18.69 -9.08
N GLY A 160 -13.51 18.82 -9.64
CA GLY A 160 -13.07 20.03 -10.36
C GLY A 160 -13.93 20.36 -11.57
N THR A 161 -14.29 19.37 -12.39
CA THR A 161 -15.16 19.60 -13.55
C THR A 161 -16.56 19.99 -13.11
N PHE A 162 -17.08 19.36 -12.06
CA PHE A 162 -18.38 19.72 -11.49
C PHE A 162 -18.40 21.16 -11.00
N TRP A 163 -17.35 21.59 -10.29
CA TRP A 163 -17.18 22.98 -9.87
C TRP A 163 -17.15 23.96 -11.05
N GLY A 164 -16.48 23.60 -12.13
CA GLY A 164 -16.48 24.37 -13.38
C GLY A 164 -17.86 24.55 -13.97
N LEU A 165 -18.60 23.44 -14.10
CA LEU A 165 -19.94 23.47 -14.64
C LEU A 165 -20.88 24.34 -13.79
N LEU A 166 -20.74 24.33 -12.45
CA LEU A 166 -21.48 25.23 -11.58
C LEU A 166 -21.17 26.70 -11.84
N GLN A 167 -19.89 27.05 -12.07
CA GLN A 167 -19.51 28.41 -12.45
C GLN A 167 -20.12 28.81 -13.80
N THR A 168 -20.08 27.91 -14.80
CA THR A 168 -20.70 28.14 -16.11
C THR A 168 -22.21 28.36 -15.99
N VAL A 169 -22.91 27.57 -15.17
CA VAL A 169 -24.36 27.72 -14.95
C VAL A 169 -24.68 29.05 -14.27
N ASN A 170 -23.92 29.45 -13.25
CA ASN A 170 -24.11 30.73 -12.57
C ASN A 170 -23.88 31.91 -13.52
N ALA A 171 -22.83 31.86 -14.34
CA ALA A 171 -22.56 32.87 -15.35
C ALA A 171 -23.70 32.98 -16.37
N VAL A 172 -24.24 31.85 -16.86
CA VAL A 172 -25.40 31.86 -17.77
C VAL A 172 -26.64 32.46 -17.09
N ALA A 173 -26.89 32.13 -15.82
CA ALA A 173 -28.01 32.70 -15.07
C ALA A 173 -27.89 34.23 -14.92
N GLU A 174 -26.68 34.74 -14.66
CA GLU A 174 -26.41 36.18 -14.56
C GLU A 174 -26.67 36.91 -15.88
N VAL A 175 -26.26 36.29 -17.00
CA VAL A 175 -26.48 36.82 -18.35
C VAL A 175 -27.97 36.91 -18.67
N ILE A 176 -28.75 35.86 -18.39
CA ILE A 176 -30.20 35.85 -18.57
C ILE A 176 -30.86 36.94 -17.70
N GLY A 177 -30.39 37.10 -16.46
CA GLY A 177 -30.80 38.18 -15.56
C GLY A 177 -30.54 39.58 -16.15
N SER A 178 -29.34 39.82 -16.69
CA SER A 178 -28.98 41.11 -17.29
C SER A 178 -29.81 41.45 -18.53
N LEU A 179 -30.17 40.46 -19.35
CA LEU A 179 -30.98 40.65 -20.57
C LEU A 179 -32.44 40.97 -20.24
N SER A 180 -32.99 40.41 -19.15
CA SER A 180 -34.37 40.68 -18.73
C SER A 180 -34.59 42.06 -18.10
N SER A 181 -33.52 42.77 -17.74
CA SER A 181 -33.58 44.07 -17.05
C SER A 181 -33.24 45.28 -17.94
N GLN A 182 -32.95 45.09 -19.24
CA GLN A 182 -32.39 46.14 -20.09
C GLN A 182 -33.27 46.50 -21.30
N SER A 183 -33.45 47.80 -21.53
CA SER A 183 -34.33 48.44 -22.54
C SER A 183 -33.57 49.23 -23.62
N GLY A 184 -32.35 48.81 -23.98
CA GLY A 184 -31.45 49.51 -24.93
C GLY A 184 -31.49 48.99 -26.38
N THR A 185 -31.02 49.82 -27.33
CA THR A 185 -31.04 49.62 -28.80
C THR A 185 -30.27 48.37 -29.28
N GLY A 186 -30.83 47.66 -30.27
CA GLY A 186 -30.47 46.29 -30.64
C GLY A 186 -29.04 45.98 -31.12
N THR A 187 -28.17 46.97 -31.39
CA THR A 187 -26.76 46.74 -31.75
C THR A 187 -25.86 46.50 -30.54
N ASP A 188 -26.09 47.17 -29.40
CA ASP A 188 -25.32 46.94 -28.17
C ASP A 188 -25.67 45.60 -27.51
N ALA A 189 -26.92 45.16 -27.68
CA ALA A 189 -27.44 43.90 -27.16
C ALA A 189 -26.71 42.67 -27.76
N VAL A 190 -26.30 42.72 -29.03
CA VAL A 190 -25.60 41.61 -29.69
C VAL A 190 -24.15 41.52 -29.23
N SER A 191 -23.43 42.65 -29.15
CA SER A 191 -22.06 42.68 -28.60
C SER A 191 -22.00 42.27 -27.13
N GLN A 192 -22.99 42.66 -26.33
CA GLN A 192 -23.11 42.21 -24.95
C GLN A 192 -23.47 40.73 -24.86
N LEU A 193 -24.38 40.22 -25.69
CA LEU A 193 -24.68 38.79 -25.74
C LEU A 193 -23.43 37.96 -26.06
N ILE A 194 -22.60 38.42 -27.01
CA ILE A 194 -21.32 37.78 -27.35
C ILE A 194 -20.35 37.81 -26.15
N ALA A 195 -20.17 38.96 -25.49
CA ALA A 195 -19.31 39.08 -24.31
C ALA A 195 -19.79 38.17 -23.15
N ASN A 196 -21.10 38.14 -22.95
CA ASN A 196 -21.79 37.36 -21.93
C ASN A 196 -21.75 35.84 -22.19
N LEU A 197 -21.72 35.40 -23.45
CA LEU A 197 -21.55 33.98 -23.80
C LEU A 197 -20.08 33.53 -23.74
N ASN A 198 -19.12 34.46 -23.89
CA ASN A 198 -17.68 34.14 -23.84
C ASN A 198 -17.19 33.82 -22.43
N ALA A 199 -17.74 34.48 -21.39
CA ALA A 199 -17.35 34.23 -20.01
C ALA A 199 -17.59 32.76 -19.56
N PRO A 200 -18.79 32.17 -19.76
CA PRO A 200 -19.05 30.75 -19.47
C PRO A 200 -18.16 29.78 -20.26
N LEU A 201 -17.84 30.12 -21.53
CA LEU A 201 -16.98 29.31 -22.40
C LEU A 201 -15.53 29.26 -21.90
N SER A 202 -14.97 30.39 -21.44
CA SER A 202 -13.61 30.42 -20.89
C SER A 202 -13.48 29.68 -19.55
N GLY A 203 -14.53 29.72 -18.71
CA GLY A 203 -14.55 29.04 -17.41
C GLY A 203 -14.57 27.51 -17.50
N MET A 204 -15.03 26.96 -18.64
CA MET A 204 -15.05 25.52 -18.85
C MET A 204 -13.64 24.94 -19.04
N GLY A 205 -12.78 25.63 -19.80
CA GLY A 205 -11.40 25.19 -20.07
C GLY A 205 -10.52 25.21 -18.82
N THR A 206 -10.71 26.20 -17.95
CA THR A 206 -9.96 26.31 -16.69
C THR A 206 -10.39 25.25 -15.68
N ALA A 207 -11.67 24.91 -15.60
CA ALA A 207 -12.14 23.84 -14.73
C ALA A 207 -11.79 22.43 -15.19
N PHE A 208 -11.66 22.20 -16.50
CA PHE A 208 -11.16 20.95 -17.04
C PHE A 208 -9.72 20.66 -16.58
N SER A 209 -8.93 21.70 -16.34
CA SER A 209 -7.53 21.55 -15.92
C SER A 209 -7.39 20.86 -14.56
N SER A 210 -8.30 21.10 -13.60
CA SER A 210 -8.35 20.35 -12.34
C SER A 210 -8.55 18.85 -12.54
N SER A 211 -9.32 18.47 -13.56
CA SER A 211 -9.49 17.06 -13.95
C SER A 211 -8.20 16.45 -14.45
N LEU A 212 -7.45 17.19 -15.29
CA LEU A 212 -6.15 16.75 -15.79
C LEU A 212 -5.14 16.56 -14.66
N PHE A 213 -5.12 17.45 -13.66
CA PHE A 213 -4.27 17.26 -12.47
C PHE A 213 -4.66 16.02 -11.67
N GLY A 214 -5.96 15.79 -11.45
CA GLY A 214 -6.46 14.61 -10.71
C GLY A 214 -6.17 13.30 -11.44
N LEU A 215 -6.50 13.22 -12.74
CA LEU A 215 -6.25 12.03 -13.55
C LEU A 215 -4.76 11.79 -13.75
N GLY A 216 -3.99 12.82 -14.11
CA GLY A 216 -2.54 12.73 -14.25
C GLY A 216 -1.86 12.29 -12.94
N GLY A 217 -2.28 12.88 -11.81
CA GLY A 217 -1.84 12.47 -10.49
C GLY A 217 -2.18 11.01 -10.16
N SER A 218 -3.40 10.56 -10.47
CA SER A 218 -3.80 9.17 -10.24
C SER A 218 -2.98 8.17 -11.05
N LEU A 219 -2.58 8.53 -12.28
CA LEU A 219 -1.70 7.71 -13.11
C LEU A 219 -0.30 7.61 -12.50
N VAL A 220 0.22 8.73 -11.98
CA VAL A 220 1.51 8.76 -11.29
C VAL A 220 1.47 7.85 -10.06
N VAL A 221 0.48 8.04 -9.18
CA VAL A 221 0.34 7.22 -7.96
C VAL A 221 0.09 5.75 -8.31
N GLY A 222 -0.78 5.47 -9.29
CA GLY A 222 -1.09 4.11 -9.72
C GLY A 222 0.12 3.37 -10.29
N PHE A 223 0.96 4.05 -11.08
CA PHE A 223 2.21 3.45 -11.54
C PHE A 223 3.16 3.11 -10.39
N LEU A 224 3.32 4.03 -9.43
CA LEU A 224 4.16 3.78 -8.26
C LEU A 224 3.61 2.63 -7.41
N ASP A 225 2.30 2.54 -7.22
CA ASP A 225 1.66 1.45 -6.48
C ASP A 225 1.94 0.08 -7.12
N ILE A 226 1.83 -0.01 -8.45
CA ILE A 226 2.18 -1.24 -9.19
C ILE A 226 3.64 -1.62 -8.95
N GLN A 227 4.57 -0.66 -8.98
CA GLN A 227 5.99 -0.92 -8.77
C GLN A 227 6.28 -1.36 -7.32
N ALA A 228 5.61 -0.78 -6.33
CA ALA A 228 5.72 -1.18 -4.93
C ALA A 228 5.16 -2.59 -4.73
N GLY A 229 3.99 -2.87 -5.31
CA GLY A 229 3.35 -4.19 -5.28
C GLY A 229 4.22 -5.28 -5.89
N ARG A 230 4.88 -5.00 -7.02
CA ARG A 230 5.87 -5.91 -7.65
C ARG A 230 7.03 -6.23 -6.71
N ALA A 231 7.58 -5.23 -6.02
CA ALA A 231 8.68 -5.44 -5.07
C ALA A 231 8.26 -6.29 -3.86
N GLN A 232 7.08 -6.02 -3.31
CA GLN A 232 6.51 -6.76 -2.18
C GLN A 232 6.16 -8.22 -2.56
N ASN A 233 5.51 -8.44 -3.70
CA ASN A 233 5.19 -9.79 -4.19
C ASN A 233 6.45 -10.61 -4.42
N ARG A 234 7.49 -10.00 -4.98
CA ARG A 234 8.76 -10.70 -5.18
C ARG A 234 9.41 -11.08 -3.86
N PHE A 235 9.40 -10.19 -2.87
CA PHE A 235 9.87 -10.51 -1.53
C PHE A 235 9.06 -11.65 -0.90
N TYR A 236 7.73 -11.64 -1.05
CA TYR A 236 6.87 -12.70 -0.56
C TYR A 236 7.21 -14.06 -1.21
N SER A 237 7.35 -14.11 -2.53
CA SER A 237 7.74 -15.34 -3.24
C SER A 237 9.14 -15.82 -2.83
N ASP A 238 10.11 -14.91 -2.71
CA ASP A 238 11.46 -15.26 -2.27
C ASP A 238 11.45 -15.82 -0.82
N LEU A 239 10.55 -15.31 0.05
CA LEU A 239 10.34 -15.84 1.40
C LEU A 239 9.69 -17.23 1.39
N GLU A 240 8.67 -17.42 0.57
CA GLU A 240 7.95 -18.69 0.41
C GLU A 240 8.90 -19.79 -0.07
N ASP A 241 9.72 -19.51 -1.07
CA ASP A 241 10.75 -20.43 -1.58
C ASP A 241 11.77 -20.79 -0.49
N TRP A 242 12.22 -19.80 0.29
CA TRP A 242 13.17 -20.02 1.38
C TRP A 242 12.60 -20.90 2.50
N LEU A 243 11.36 -20.62 2.93
CA LEU A 243 10.69 -21.38 3.99
C LEU A 243 10.36 -22.82 3.55
N SER A 244 9.98 -23.00 2.29
CA SER A 244 9.77 -24.33 1.70
C SER A 244 11.06 -25.15 1.71
N GLY A 245 12.19 -24.51 1.37
CA GLY A 245 13.52 -25.16 1.42
C GLY A 245 13.93 -25.64 2.82
N ILE A 246 13.60 -24.91 3.89
CA ILE A 246 13.87 -25.35 5.28
C ILE A 246 12.98 -26.54 5.66
N THR A 247 11.72 -26.51 5.24
CA THR A 247 10.73 -27.55 5.55
C THR A 247 11.07 -28.88 4.85
N ASP A 248 11.47 -28.82 3.57
CA ASP A 248 11.87 -30.00 2.79
C ASP A 248 13.13 -30.66 3.33
N VAL A 249 14.13 -29.87 3.76
CA VAL A 249 15.36 -30.41 4.37
C VAL A 249 15.05 -31.11 5.69
N THR A 250 14.15 -30.55 6.51
CA THR A 250 13.70 -31.15 7.78
C THR A 250 12.96 -32.47 7.56
N THR A 251 12.13 -32.53 6.52
CA THR A 251 11.36 -33.73 6.16
C THR A 251 12.27 -34.81 5.56
N ALA A 252 13.23 -34.42 4.71
CA ALA A 252 14.19 -35.33 4.10
C ALA A 252 15.21 -35.87 5.12
N THR A 253 15.62 -35.10 6.14
CA THR A 253 16.46 -35.60 7.24
C THR A 253 15.70 -36.57 8.14
N ALA A 254 14.40 -36.34 8.40
CA ALA A 254 13.55 -37.32 9.09
C ALA A 254 13.42 -38.62 8.28
N ALA A 255 13.23 -38.53 6.96
CA ALA A 255 13.12 -39.70 6.08
C ALA A 255 14.45 -40.49 5.94
N ARG A 256 15.60 -39.82 5.93
CA ARG A 256 16.94 -40.46 5.86
C ARG A 256 17.38 -41.09 7.18
N SER A 257 16.75 -40.77 8.31
CA SER A 257 17.11 -41.30 9.64
C SER A 257 16.55 -42.72 9.91
N GLY A 258 15.94 -43.35 8.90
CA GLY A 258 15.40 -44.72 8.98
C GLY A 258 14.02 -44.80 9.65
N PRO A 259 13.25 -45.87 9.39
CA PRO A 259 11.84 -45.99 9.80
C PRO A 259 11.59 -45.88 11.32
N ARG A 260 12.62 -46.16 12.14
CA ARG A 260 12.53 -46.06 13.60
C ARG A 260 12.51 -44.60 14.10
N TYR A 261 13.09 -43.65 13.36
CA TYR A 261 13.07 -42.22 13.70
C TYR A 261 11.80 -41.53 13.17
N ALA A 262 11.31 -41.95 12.01
CA ALA A 262 10.07 -41.45 11.42
C ALA A 262 8.84 -41.77 12.29
N GLY A 263 8.79 -42.98 12.87
CA GLY A 263 7.75 -43.38 13.84
C GLY A 263 7.75 -42.50 15.10
N ASP A 264 8.91 -42.32 15.74
CA ASP A 264 9.04 -41.47 16.95
C ASP A 264 8.66 -40.00 16.68
N THR A 265 8.96 -39.46 15.49
CA THR A 265 8.52 -38.11 15.12
C THR A 265 7.01 -38.00 14.86
N ALA A 266 6.38 -39.04 14.30
CA ALA A 266 4.94 -39.06 14.07
C ALA A 266 4.19 -39.16 15.41
N ASP A 267 4.62 -40.06 16.30
CA ASP A 267 4.04 -40.26 17.62
C ASP A 267 4.16 -38.99 18.49
N ARG A 268 5.28 -38.26 18.39
CA ARG A 268 5.48 -36.98 19.07
C ARG A 268 4.64 -35.85 18.49
N LEU A 269 4.40 -35.83 17.18
CA LEU A 269 3.53 -34.85 16.53
C LEU A 269 2.07 -35.08 16.92
N GLU A 270 1.62 -36.33 16.96
CA GLU A 270 0.29 -36.72 17.42
C GLU A 270 0.10 -36.36 18.90
N ALA A 271 1.09 -36.63 19.75
CA ALA A 271 1.07 -36.21 21.15
C ALA A 271 1.07 -34.68 21.34
N ALA A 272 1.73 -33.94 20.44
CA ALA A 272 1.75 -32.48 20.47
C ALA A 272 0.41 -31.88 20.00
N LEU A 273 -0.20 -32.46 18.96
CA LEU A 273 -1.53 -32.08 18.47
C LEU A 273 -2.60 -32.36 19.53
N ALA A 274 -2.57 -33.53 20.18
CA ALA A 274 -3.47 -33.86 21.27
C ALA A 274 -3.32 -32.89 22.47
N LYS A 275 -2.09 -32.47 22.78
CA LYS A 275 -1.85 -31.44 23.81
C LYS A 275 -2.39 -30.07 23.40
N LEU A 276 -2.31 -29.72 22.12
CA LEU A 276 -2.80 -28.45 21.60
C LEU A 276 -4.33 -28.41 21.63
N GLU A 277 -5.01 -29.46 21.16
CA GLU A 277 -6.47 -29.61 21.26
C GLU A 277 -6.93 -29.52 22.72
N ALA A 278 -6.27 -30.24 23.62
CA ALA A 278 -6.56 -30.17 25.06
C ALA A 278 -6.30 -28.79 25.67
N SER A 279 -5.41 -27.98 25.10
CA SER A 279 -5.17 -26.59 25.54
C SER A 279 -6.22 -25.62 25.00
N GLN A 280 -6.69 -25.86 23.77
CA GLN A 280 -7.70 -25.07 23.09
C GLN A 280 -9.08 -25.29 23.72
N ASP A 281 -9.42 -26.54 24.08
CA ASP A 281 -10.63 -26.88 24.82
C ASP A 281 -10.64 -26.28 26.24
N ARG A 282 -9.49 -26.28 26.91
CA ARG A 282 -9.34 -25.62 28.21
C ARG A 282 -9.51 -24.10 28.11
N GLY A 283 -8.95 -23.47 27.08
CA GLY A 283 -9.17 -22.05 26.79
C GLY A 283 -10.64 -21.73 26.49
N ALA A 284 -11.29 -22.54 25.66
CA ALA A 284 -12.71 -22.37 25.34
C ALA A 284 -13.63 -22.61 26.55
N ALA A 285 -13.25 -23.50 27.47
CA ALA A 285 -13.96 -23.69 28.73
C ALA A 285 -13.79 -22.50 29.68
N ALA A 286 -12.58 -21.96 29.80
CA ALA A 286 -12.29 -20.78 30.63
C ALA A 286 -13.08 -19.55 30.17
N VAL A 287 -13.09 -19.28 28.85
CA VAL A 287 -13.86 -18.17 28.27
C VAL A 287 -15.37 -18.35 28.50
N ARG A 288 -15.89 -19.57 28.36
CA ARG A 288 -17.31 -19.87 28.65
C ARG A 288 -17.66 -19.66 30.13
N GLN A 289 -16.74 -19.94 31.04
CA GLN A 289 -16.93 -19.71 32.46
C GLN A 289 -16.93 -18.23 32.81
N GLU A 290 -16.04 -17.44 32.19
CA GLU A 290 -15.98 -15.98 32.35
C GLU A 290 -17.24 -15.30 31.81
N ILE A 291 -17.73 -15.69 30.64
CA ILE A 291 -19.01 -15.22 30.08
C ILE A 291 -20.18 -15.56 31.03
N ARG A 292 -20.17 -16.75 31.63
CA ARG A 292 -21.23 -17.18 32.57
C ARG A 292 -21.17 -16.39 33.88
N GLN A 293 -19.98 -16.09 34.39
CA GLN A 293 -19.80 -15.24 35.58
C GLN A 293 -20.25 -13.80 35.32
N LEU A 294 -19.92 -13.24 34.15
CA LEU A 294 -20.40 -11.92 33.74
C LEU A 294 -21.93 -11.89 33.59
N GLY A 295 -22.55 -12.93 33.05
CA GLY A 295 -24.01 -13.06 32.98
C GLY A 295 -24.69 -13.12 34.37
N VAL A 296 -24.05 -13.74 35.36
CA VAL A 296 -24.55 -13.80 36.74
C VAL A 296 -24.39 -12.45 37.47
N LEU A 297 -23.33 -11.70 37.16
CA LEU A 297 -23.11 -10.36 37.71
C LEU A 297 -24.09 -9.33 37.11
N LEU A 298 -24.40 -9.43 35.82
CA LEU A 298 -25.35 -8.54 35.13
C LEU A 298 -26.82 -8.81 35.50
N THR A 299 -27.15 -10.00 36.03
CA THR A 299 -28.50 -10.33 36.51
C THR A 299 -28.72 -9.98 37.99
N ARG A 300 -27.66 -9.57 38.71
CA ARG A 300 -27.75 -8.97 40.04
C ARG A 300 -27.74 -7.44 39.93
N GLU A 301 -28.76 -6.86 39.31
CA GLU A 301 -29.06 -5.44 39.58
C GLU A 301 -29.73 -5.31 40.96
N PRO A 302 -29.35 -4.30 41.76
CA PRO A 302 -29.96 -4.04 43.05
C PRO A 302 -31.37 -3.49 42.84
N ARG A 303 -32.40 -4.27 43.21
CA ARG A 303 -33.72 -3.71 43.47
C ARG A 303 -33.62 -2.75 44.66
N SER A 304 -33.60 -1.46 44.36
CA SER A 304 -34.01 -0.39 45.28
C SER A 304 -35.47 -0.54 45.64
#